data_AF-A0A2D7FHL9-F1
#
_entry.id   AF-A0A2D7FHL9-F1
#
_cell.length_a   1.000
_cell.length_b   1.000
_cell.length_c   1.000
_cell.angle_alpha   90.00
_cell.angle_beta   90.00
_cell.angle_gamma   90.00
#
_symmetry.space_group_name_H-M   'P 1'
#
loop_
_entity.id
_entity.type
_entity.pdbx_description
1 polymer ?
#
loop_
_entity_poly.entity_id
_entity_poly.type
_entity_poly.pdbx_seq_one_letter_code
_entity_poly.pdbx_strand_id
1 'polypeptide(L)'
;MRRLGLDVLRTSLKAPVRGIVNKLKVTSLGSIVQPGRDIIEIVPMDDALHLETRIRPRDVASIRPGQKASIRLTASDFLIYDA
;
A
#
# COMPACT_ATOMS: atom_id res chain seq x y z
N MET A 1 2.09 39.60 21.00
CA MET A 1 1.57 38.49 21.83
C MET A 1 0.11 38.19 21.47
N ARG A 2 -0.15 37.12 20.70
CA ARG A 2 -1.42 36.41 20.45
C ARG A 2 -1.02 35.16 19.63
N ARG A 3 -0.81 33.98 20.23
CA ARG A 3 -1.79 32.87 20.43
C ARG A 3 -2.47 32.48 19.08
N LEU A 4 -2.59 31.23 18.62
CA LEU A 4 -2.54 29.89 19.22
C LEU A 4 -2.19 28.84 18.13
N GLY A 5 -1.41 27.81 18.46
CA GLY A 5 -1.86 26.42 18.27
C GLY A 5 -1.67 25.69 16.93
N LEU A 6 -0.71 26.03 16.06
CA LEU A 6 -0.53 25.29 14.79
C LEU A 6 0.68 24.33 14.72
N ASP A 7 1.63 24.39 15.65
CA ASP A 7 2.87 23.59 15.52
C ASP A 7 2.81 22.17 16.13
N VAL A 8 1.78 21.85 16.91
CA VAL A 8 1.69 20.54 17.61
C VAL A 8 1.09 19.44 16.71
N LEU A 9 0.43 19.81 15.61
CA LEU A 9 -0.20 18.85 14.68
C LEU A 9 0.79 18.12 13.77
N ARG A 10 2.07 18.52 13.72
CA ARG A 10 3.13 17.79 13.01
C ARG A 10 3.89 16.80 13.90
N THR A 11 3.57 16.73 15.19
CA THR A 11 4.22 15.81 16.14
C THR A 11 3.51 14.46 16.22
N SER A 12 2.24 14.38 15.82
CA SER A 12 1.46 13.14 15.78
C SER A 12 0.95 12.87 14.37
N LEU A 13 1.54 11.88 13.71
CA LEU A 13 1.12 11.42 12.40
C LEU A 13 0.05 10.34 12.56
N LYS A 14 -1.09 10.54 11.92
CA LYS A 14 -2.17 9.56 11.84
C LYS A 14 -2.18 8.90 10.47
N ALA A 15 -2.56 7.63 10.44
CA ALA A 15 -2.79 6.93 9.19
C ALA A 15 -3.93 7.61 8.41
N PRO A 16 -3.77 7.89 7.11
CA PRO A 16 -4.82 8.48 6.28
C PRO A 16 -5.91 7.46 5.92
N VAL A 17 -5.61 6.16 6.03
CA VAL A 17 -6.49 5.05 5.68
C VAL A 17 -6.41 3.95 6.73
N ARG A 18 -7.47 3.15 6.87
CA ARG A 18 -7.40 1.90 7.65
C ARG A 18 -6.61 0.87 6.86
N GLY A 19 -5.62 0.27 7.53
CA GLY A 19 -4.69 -0.62 6.85
C GLY A 19 -3.73 -1.32 7.79
N ILE A 20 -2.95 -2.23 7.23
CA ILE A 20 -1.87 -2.94 7.90
C ILE A 20 -0.56 -2.19 7.62
N VAL A 21 0.25 -1.96 8.65
CA VAL A 21 1.59 -1.39 8.47
C VAL A 21 2.50 -2.45 7.85
N ASN A 22 2.93 -2.22 6.62
CA ASN A 22 3.87 -3.10 5.91
C ASN A 22 5.31 -2.82 6.34
N LYS A 23 5.68 -1.53 6.43
CA LYS A 23 7.04 -1.11 6.77
C LYS A 23 7.05 0.18 7.58
N LEU A 24 7.92 0.22 8.59
CA LEU A 24 8.32 1.44 9.28
C LEU A 24 9.69 1.87 8.73
N LYS A 25 9.74 3.02 8.04
CA LYS A 25 10.97 3.57 7.45
C LYS A 25 11.77 4.43 8.44
N VAL A 26 11.17 4.79 9.56
CA VAL A 26 11.81 5.54 10.65
C VAL A 26 11.38 4.92 11.99
N THR A 27 12.34 4.50 12.80
CA THR A 27 12.09 3.83 14.10
C THR A 27 12.90 4.44 15.25
N SER A 28 13.88 5.29 14.96
CA SER A 28 14.83 5.80 15.95
C SER A 28 14.33 7.06 16.66
N LEU A 29 14.37 7.02 17.99
CA LEU A 29 14.01 8.13 18.88
C LEU A 29 14.93 9.35 18.62
N GLY A 30 14.35 10.53 18.42
CA GLY A 30 15.12 11.78 18.18
C GLY A 30 15.60 11.98 16.73
N SER A 31 15.21 11.12 15.80
CA SER A 31 15.54 11.29 14.38
C SER A 31 14.82 12.50 13.78
N ILE A 32 15.56 13.33 13.05
CA ILE A 32 14.99 14.46 12.29
C ILE A 32 14.44 13.92 10.98
N VAL A 33 13.12 14.07 10.78
CA VAL A 33 12.45 13.71 9.53
C VAL A 33 12.26 14.95 8.67
N GLN A 34 12.80 14.93 7.45
CA GLN A 34 12.62 16.03 6.50
C GLN A 34 11.18 16.03 5.95
N PRO A 35 10.61 17.22 5.64
CA PRO A 35 9.32 17.31 4.95
C PRO A 35 9.32 16.49 3.65
N GLY A 36 8.23 15.77 3.39
CA GLY A 36 8.06 14.96 2.18
C GLY A 36 8.80 13.62 2.18
N ARG A 37 9.48 13.26 3.28
CA ARG A 37 10.10 11.94 3.41
C ARG A 37 9.07 10.90 3.84
N ASP A 38 9.12 9.71 3.23
CA ASP A 38 8.29 8.58 3.65
C ASP A 38 8.67 8.08 5.05
N ILE A 39 7.66 7.79 5.87
CA ILE A 39 7.83 7.36 7.26
C ILE A 39 7.24 5.97 7.50
N ILE A 40 6.06 5.70 6.93
CA ILE A 40 5.31 4.45 7.10
C ILE A 40 4.72 4.04 5.75
N GLU A 41 4.75 2.75 5.46
CA GLU A 41 4.03 2.14 4.35
C GLU A 41 2.82 1.37 4.90
N ILE A 42 1.62 1.70 4.41
CA ILE A 42 0.35 1.12 4.87
C ILE A 42 -0.34 0.45 3.70
N VAL A 43 -0.75 -0.80 3.88
CA VAL A 43 -1.60 -1.55 2.94
C VAL A 43 -3.05 -1.39 3.38
N PRO A 44 -3.93 -0.75 2.57
CA PRO A 44 -5.33 -0.58 2.94
C PRO A 44 -6.06 -1.94 3.09
N MET A 45 -6.97 -2.03 4.06
CA MET A 45 -7.77 -3.26 4.27
C MET A 45 -9.07 -3.30 3.46
N ASP A 46 -9.58 -2.13 3.06
CA ASP A 46 -10.87 -1.99 2.38
C ASP A 46 -10.70 -1.94 0.84
N ASP A 47 -9.50 -2.19 0.30
CA ASP A 47 -9.23 -2.08 -1.13
C ASP A 47 -9.42 -3.41 -1.85
N ALA A 48 -9.86 -3.33 -3.11
CA ALA A 48 -10.02 -4.51 -3.94
C ALA A 48 -8.64 -5.07 -4.30
N LEU A 49 -8.48 -6.39 -4.28
CA LEU A 49 -7.24 -7.02 -4.70
C LEU A 49 -7.03 -6.77 -6.21
N HIS A 50 -6.12 -5.87 -6.54
CA HIS A 50 -5.72 -5.60 -7.92
C HIS A 50 -4.50 -6.45 -8.28
N LEU A 51 -4.64 -7.25 -9.34
CA LEU A 51 -3.55 -8.07 -9.88
C LEU A 51 -3.07 -7.48 -11.19
N GLU A 52 -1.81 -7.07 -11.20
CA GLU A 52 -1.12 -6.68 -12.44
C GLU A 52 -0.34 -7.88 -12.99
N THR A 53 -0.61 -8.24 -14.25
CA THR A 53 0.10 -9.33 -14.92
C THR A 53 0.74 -8.84 -16.21
N ARG A 54 1.90 -9.40 -16.55
CA ARG A 54 2.58 -9.13 -17.83
C ARG A 54 2.23 -10.21 -18.83
N ILE A 55 1.61 -9.81 -19.92
CA ILE A 55 1.24 -10.69 -21.03
C ILE A 55 2.20 -10.45 -22.19
N ARG A 56 2.64 -11.51 -22.87
CA ARG A 56 3.48 -11.37 -24.06
C ARG A 56 2.62 -10.83 -25.21
N PRO A 57 3.12 -9.93 -26.07
CA PRO A 57 2.33 -9.35 -27.15
C PRO A 57 1.67 -10.39 -28.08
N ARG A 58 2.31 -11.54 -28.30
CA ARG A 58 1.75 -12.64 -29.11
C ARG A 58 0.55 -13.36 -28.48
N ASP A 59 0.43 -13.29 -27.15
CA ASP A 59 -0.61 -13.99 -26.40
C ASP A 59 -1.82 -13.08 -26.10
N VAL A 60 -1.67 -11.76 -26.27
CA VAL A 60 -2.73 -10.76 -25.96
C VAL A 60 -3.98 -10.93 -26.82
N ALA A 61 -3.83 -11.43 -28.07
CA ALA A 61 -4.94 -11.63 -28.99
C ALA A 61 -5.98 -12.66 -28.50
N SER A 62 -5.58 -13.55 -27.58
CA SER A 62 -6.41 -14.60 -27.02
C SER A 62 -7.09 -14.20 -25.70
N ILE A 63 -6.79 -13.01 -25.16
CA ILE A 63 -7.28 -12.53 -23.88
C ILE A 63 -8.44 -11.55 -24.10
N ARG A 64 -9.51 -11.70 -23.31
CA ARG A 64 -10.69 -10.85 -23.38
C ARG A 64 -11.17 -10.42 -21.99
N PRO A 65 -11.74 -9.21 -21.84
CA PRO A 65 -12.39 -8.82 -20.59
C PRO A 65 -13.44 -9.84 -20.15
N GLY A 66 -13.50 -10.13 -18.85
CA GLY A 66 -14.45 -11.10 -18.27
C GLY A 66 -14.07 -12.57 -18.47
N GLN A 67 -12.92 -12.87 -19.08
CA GLN A 67 -12.43 -14.23 -19.17
C GLN A 67 -12.04 -14.75 -17.78
N LYS A 68 -12.55 -15.93 -17.42
CA LYS A 68 -12.17 -16.60 -16.17
C LYS A 68 -10.66 -16.86 -16.16
N ALA A 69 -10.02 -16.52 -15.06
CA ALA A 69 -8.60 -16.72 -14.84
C ALA A 69 -8.40 -17.51 -13.54
N SER A 70 -7.37 -18.36 -13.50
CA SER A 70 -6.94 -19.02 -12.26
C SER A 70 -5.58 -18.43 -11.87
N ILE A 71 -5.47 -17.98 -10.62
CA ILE A 71 -4.28 -17.33 -10.11
C ILE A 71 -3.59 -18.29 -9.14
N ARG A 72 -2.30 -18.55 -9.38
CA ARG A 72 -1.44 -19.31 -8.47
C ARG A 72 -0.32 -18.40 -8.00
N LEU A 73 -0.41 -17.93 -6.75
CA LEU A 73 0.71 -17.32 -6.05
C LEU A 73 1.76 -18.41 -5.81
N THR A 74 3.06 -18.11 -5.67
CA THR A 74 4.11 -19.12 -5.42
C THR A 74 4.95 -18.81 -4.17
N ALA A 75 4.54 -17.84 -3.35
CA ALA A 75 5.16 -17.55 -2.07
C ALA A 75 4.46 -18.31 -0.94
N SER A 76 5.23 -18.86 -0.01
CA SER A 76 4.73 -19.60 1.16
C SER A 76 3.67 -18.78 1.89
N ASP A 77 2.51 -19.42 2.10
CA ASP A 77 1.22 -18.89 2.58
C ASP A 77 0.33 -18.36 1.45
N PHE A 78 -0.23 -19.33 0.70
CA PHE A 78 -1.13 -19.09 -0.42
C PHE A 78 -2.55 -18.76 0.07
N LEU A 79 -3.09 -17.63 -0.38
CA LEU A 79 -4.55 -17.42 -0.44
C LEU A 79 -4.99 -17.65 -1.89
N ILE A 80 -5.78 -18.69 -2.13
CA ILE A 80 -6.44 -18.89 -3.43
C ILE A 80 -7.58 -17.88 -3.49
N TYR A 81 -7.57 -17.01 -4.51
CA TYR A 81 -8.62 -16.05 -4.76
C TYR A 81 -9.34 -16.44 -6.05
N ASP A 82 -10.57 -16.93 -5.91
CA ASP A 82 -11.48 -17.17 -7.04
C ASP A 82 -12.45 -15.99 -7.13
N ALA A 83 -12.49 -15.34 -8.30
CA ALA A 83 -13.41 -14.27 -8.66
C ALA A 83 -14.32 -14.71 -9.83
#